data_AF-A0A1V6GTD1-F1
#
_entry.id   AF-A0A1V6GTD1-F1
#
_cell.length_a   1.000
_cell.length_b   1.000
_cell.length_c   1.000
_cell.angle_alpha   90.00
_cell.angle_beta   90.00
_cell.angle_gamma   90.00
#
_symmetry.space_group_name_H-M   'P 1'
#
loop_
_entity.id
_entity.type
_entity.pdbx_description
1 polymer ?
#
loop_
_entity_poly.entity_id
_entity_poly.type
_entity_poly.pdbx_seq_one_letter_code
_entity_poly.pdbx_strand_id
1 'polypeptide(L)'
;MTYCAKCVLPDTFPGISFDEEGVCNYCRKTPVPTDEEKREHLKRFEELIGRKRGGPGFDCLLAYSGGKDSTYTLMMLTQEYNLRVMAYTFDNGFISEQAKANISTMTDRLGATSILFRPSFPLMRRTFGLAAGKMLYSPKTLDRASSICTTCIGIVKAMILKTALAYGIPLVAYGWSPGQAPIASAVMQTNPRLQRISQRTVRDPLVQAVGNELSPFFLSDDELAIDQSRWPVNIHPLAFTDYDEDEILKKIKAIGWVKPEDTDPNSTNCLLNALANYLHRQRFSFHPYAWEIAGIVRSGSMDREEGLHKVCQDEDMTMVRYAADMLGIDIPG
;
A
#
# COMPACT_ATOMS: atom_id res chain seq x y z
N MET A 1 0.45 4.50 -28.23
CA MET A 1 -0.01 3.82 -27.02
C MET A 1 -1.50 3.99 -26.95
N THR A 2 -2.24 2.88 -26.95
CA THR A 2 -3.70 2.86 -26.90
C THR A 2 -4.16 2.48 -25.50
N TYR A 3 -5.21 3.12 -25.00
CA TYR A 3 -5.78 2.87 -23.68
C TYR A 3 -7.18 2.28 -23.80
N CYS A 4 -7.55 1.40 -22.87
CA CYS A 4 -8.89 0.84 -22.77
C CYS A 4 -9.97 1.94 -22.78
N ALA A 5 -11.04 1.76 -23.56
CA ALA A 5 -12.15 2.71 -23.63
C ALA A 5 -12.94 2.84 -22.31
N LYS A 6 -12.94 1.79 -21.47
CA LYS A 6 -13.68 1.74 -20.20
C LYS A 6 -12.85 2.08 -18.94
N CYS A 7 -11.53 1.85 -18.96
CA CYS A 7 -10.65 2.14 -17.83
C CYS A 7 -9.41 2.91 -18.32
N VAL A 8 -8.24 2.67 -17.72
CA VAL A 8 -6.98 3.37 -18.06
C VAL A 8 -5.81 2.41 -18.30
N LEU A 9 -6.07 1.12 -18.49
CA LEU A 9 -5.00 0.16 -18.81
C LEU A 9 -4.48 0.38 -20.24
N PRO A 10 -3.16 0.53 -20.44
CA PRO A 10 -2.55 0.66 -21.76
C PRO A 10 -2.41 -0.69 -22.47
N ASP A 11 -2.23 -0.64 -23.79
CA ASP A 11 -1.88 -1.77 -24.67
C ASP A 11 -0.56 -2.49 -24.31
N THR A 12 0.30 -1.84 -23.54
CA THR A 12 1.52 -2.42 -22.97
C THR A 12 1.29 -3.20 -21.68
N PHE A 13 0.10 -3.13 -21.08
CA PHE A 13 -0.17 -3.82 -19.80
C PHE A 13 -0.09 -5.35 -19.97
N PRO A 14 0.60 -6.09 -19.08
CA PRO A 14 0.87 -7.51 -19.29
C PRO A 14 -0.40 -8.34 -19.47
N GLY A 15 -0.53 -9.04 -20.60
CA GLY A 15 -1.67 -9.92 -20.89
C GLY A 15 -2.97 -9.22 -21.31
N ILE A 16 -2.90 -7.93 -21.65
CA ILE A 16 -4.05 -7.17 -22.14
C ILE A 16 -4.43 -7.57 -23.57
N SER A 17 -5.73 -7.59 -23.83
CA SER A 17 -6.29 -7.64 -25.18
C SER A 17 -7.56 -6.78 -25.24
N PHE A 18 -7.85 -6.19 -26.39
CA PHE A 18 -9.04 -5.34 -26.61
C PHE A 18 -10.05 -6.06 -27.51
N ASP A 19 -11.33 -5.80 -27.26
CA ASP A 19 -12.41 -6.15 -28.19
C ASP A 19 -12.64 -5.05 -29.23
N GLU A 20 -13.64 -5.24 -30.10
CA GLU A 20 -14.00 -4.30 -31.17
C GLU A 20 -14.47 -2.92 -30.65
N GLU A 21 -14.95 -2.86 -29.40
CA GLU A 21 -15.35 -1.61 -28.72
C GLU A 21 -14.15 -0.92 -28.04
N GLY A 22 -12.94 -1.48 -28.14
CA GLY A 22 -11.74 -0.97 -27.47
C GLY A 22 -11.74 -1.24 -25.96
N VAL A 23 -12.57 -2.16 -25.46
CA VAL A 23 -12.64 -2.53 -24.04
C VAL A 23 -11.71 -3.69 -23.76
N CYS A 24 -10.90 -3.59 -22.70
CA CYS A 24 -9.92 -4.62 -22.38
C CYS A 24 -10.53 -5.85 -21.71
N ASN A 25 -9.90 -7.00 -21.91
CA ASN A 25 -10.23 -8.28 -21.27
C ASN A 25 -10.34 -8.21 -19.74
N TYR A 26 -9.56 -7.36 -19.07
CA TYR A 26 -9.68 -7.14 -17.62
C TYR A 26 -11.00 -6.48 -17.23
N CYS A 27 -11.47 -5.50 -17.99
CA CYS A 27 -12.76 -4.86 -17.75
C CYS A 27 -13.94 -5.82 -17.98
N ARG A 28 -13.78 -6.77 -18.91
CA ARG A 28 -14.80 -7.80 -19.17
C ARG A 28 -14.83 -8.88 -18.09
N LYS A 29 -13.67 -9.22 -17.50
CA LYS A 29 -13.54 -10.30 -16.49
C LYS A 29 -13.68 -9.83 -15.04
N THR A 30 -13.46 -8.55 -14.75
CA THR A 30 -13.46 -8.04 -13.38
C THR A 30 -14.84 -7.51 -13.03
N PRO A 31 -15.63 -8.22 -12.19
CA PRO A 31 -16.88 -7.68 -11.70
C PRO A 31 -16.61 -6.46 -10.80
N VAL A 32 -17.47 -5.46 -10.92
CA VAL A 32 -17.50 -4.33 -9.99
C VAL A 32 -18.45 -4.72 -8.85
N PRO A 33 -18.02 -4.63 -7.58
CA PRO A 33 -18.89 -4.98 -6.46
C PRO A 33 -20.15 -4.11 -6.45
N THR A 34 -21.29 -4.77 -6.32
CA THR A 34 -22.60 -4.15 -6.12
C THR A 34 -22.71 -3.51 -4.72
N ASP A 35 -23.66 -2.58 -4.54
CA ASP A 35 -23.91 -1.98 -3.23
C ASP A 35 -24.42 -3.00 -2.20
N GLU A 36 -25.04 -4.09 -2.64
CA GLU A 36 -25.40 -5.21 -1.78
C GLU A 36 -24.16 -5.93 -1.27
N GLU A 37 -23.23 -6.31 -2.15
CA GLU A 37 -21.96 -6.94 -1.76
C GLU A 37 -21.15 -6.05 -0.82
N LYS A 38 -21.05 -4.74 -1.11
CA LYS A 38 -20.39 -3.77 -0.21
C LYS A 38 -21.02 -3.77 1.19
N ARG A 39 -22.35 -3.73 1.28
CA ARG A 39 -23.08 -3.78 2.56
C ARG A 39 -22.88 -5.09 3.31
N GLU A 40 -22.83 -6.23 2.61
CA GLU A 40 -22.52 -7.52 3.25
C GLU A 40 -21.11 -7.53 3.83
N HIS A 41 -20.13 -7.01 3.09
CA HIS A 41 -18.75 -6.92 3.55
C HIS A 41 -18.60 -5.96 4.74
N LEU A 42 -19.28 -4.80 4.70
CA LEU A 42 -19.34 -3.87 5.82
C LEU A 42 -19.92 -4.52 7.08
N LYS A 43 -21.04 -5.24 6.96
CA LYS A 43 -21.64 -5.97 8.09
C LYS A 43 -20.68 -7.00 8.68
N ARG A 44 -20.01 -7.81 7.85
CA ARG A 44 -19.01 -8.79 8.31
C ARG A 44 -17.84 -8.12 9.02
N PHE A 45 -17.41 -6.96 8.54
CA PHE A 45 -16.37 -6.16 9.14
C PHE A 45 -16.79 -5.62 10.52
N GLU A 46 -17.98 -5.07 10.65
CA GLU A 46 -18.53 -4.57 11.92
C GLU A 46 -18.71 -5.68 12.95
N GLU A 47 -19.22 -6.84 12.54
CA GLU A 47 -19.31 -8.02 13.40
C GLU A 47 -17.93 -8.49 13.87
N LEU A 48 -16.92 -8.46 13.00
CA LEU A 48 -15.55 -8.79 13.37
C LEU A 48 -14.99 -7.79 14.38
N ILE A 49 -15.16 -6.48 14.15
CA ILE A 49 -14.77 -5.41 15.07
C ILE A 49 -15.42 -5.65 16.44
N GLY A 50 -16.73 -5.90 16.46
CA GLY A 50 -17.47 -6.15 17.70
C GLY A 50 -16.93 -7.33 18.51
N ARG A 51 -16.46 -8.38 17.83
CA ARG A 51 -15.85 -9.56 18.48
C ARG A 51 -14.41 -9.35 18.97
N LYS A 52 -13.64 -8.47 18.32
CA LYS A 52 -12.19 -8.30 18.58
C LYS A 52 -11.86 -7.08 19.42
N ARG A 53 -12.78 -6.12 19.53
CA ARG A 53 -12.62 -4.89 20.33
C ARG A 53 -12.78 -5.14 21.82
N GLY A 54 -12.06 -4.37 22.64
CA GLY A 54 -12.28 -4.27 24.09
C GLY A 54 -11.44 -5.25 24.93
N GLY A 55 -10.43 -5.88 24.33
CA GLY A 55 -9.47 -6.73 25.06
C GLY A 55 -8.56 -5.94 26.01
N PRO A 56 -7.58 -6.57 26.67
CA PRO A 56 -6.64 -5.85 27.54
C PRO A 56 -5.63 -4.98 26.77
N GLY A 57 -5.31 -5.32 25.51
CA GLY A 57 -4.31 -4.63 24.70
C GLY A 57 -4.89 -3.75 23.58
N PHE A 58 -4.09 -3.46 22.55
CA PHE A 58 -4.56 -2.77 21.35
C PHE A 58 -5.52 -3.66 20.57
N ASP A 59 -6.56 -3.03 20.00
CA ASP A 59 -7.57 -3.74 19.21
C ASP A 59 -7.10 -3.90 17.75
N CYS A 60 -6.33 -2.94 17.25
CA CYS A 60 -5.88 -2.91 15.86
C CYS A 60 -4.47 -2.31 15.70
N LEU A 61 -3.66 -2.94 14.84
CA LEU A 61 -2.39 -2.40 14.36
C LEU A 61 -2.60 -1.86 12.94
N LEU A 62 -2.43 -0.56 12.74
CA LEU A 62 -2.57 0.08 11.43
C LEU A 62 -1.20 0.28 10.78
N ALA A 63 -1.05 -0.17 9.54
CA ALA A 63 0.02 0.26 8.66
C ALA A 63 -0.13 1.76 8.37
N TYR A 64 0.62 2.61 9.08
CA TYR A 64 0.41 4.04 9.07
C TYR A 64 1.59 4.81 8.47
N SER A 65 1.32 5.54 7.38
CA SER A 65 2.34 6.19 6.56
C SER A 65 2.35 7.71 6.63
N GLY A 66 1.38 8.32 7.33
CA GLY A 66 1.14 9.77 7.29
C GLY A 66 0.42 10.27 6.03
N GLY A 67 0.26 9.41 5.01
CA GLY A 67 -0.47 9.75 3.79
C GLY A 67 -1.99 9.78 3.96
N LYS A 68 -2.67 10.29 2.93
CA LYS A 68 -4.13 10.50 2.85
C LYS A 68 -4.93 9.27 3.29
N ASP A 69 -4.79 8.16 2.57
CA ASP A 69 -5.62 6.97 2.78
C ASP A 69 -5.37 6.33 4.15
N SER A 70 -4.11 6.27 4.61
CA SER A 70 -3.78 5.73 5.93
C SER A 70 -4.26 6.62 7.07
N THR A 71 -4.29 7.95 6.88
CA THR A 71 -4.82 8.90 7.87
C THR A 71 -6.33 8.82 7.97
N TYR A 72 -7.02 8.72 6.83
CA TYR A 72 -8.46 8.52 6.81
C TYR A 72 -8.85 7.18 7.45
N THR A 73 -8.09 6.12 7.17
CA THR A 73 -8.28 4.83 7.84
C THR A 73 -8.07 4.92 9.35
N LEU A 74 -7.06 5.66 9.81
CA LEU A 74 -6.84 5.89 11.24
C LEU A 74 -8.04 6.60 11.88
N MET A 75 -8.55 7.65 11.23
CA MET A 75 -9.71 8.42 11.68
C MET A 75 -10.95 7.54 11.80
N MET A 76 -11.24 6.73 10.78
CA MET A 76 -12.37 5.80 10.79
C MET A 76 -12.26 4.77 11.93
N LEU A 77 -11.11 4.10 12.07
CA LEU A 77 -10.91 3.08 13.10
C LEU A 77 -11.02 3.65 14.52
N THR A 78 -10.54 4.88 14.73
CA THR A 78 -10.54 5.53 16.06
C THR A 78 -11.86 6.21 16.38
N GLN A 79 -12.42 7.02 15.47
CA GLN A 79 -13.60 7.84 15.75
C GLN A 79 -14.92 7.11 15.48
N GLU A 80 -15.01 6.35 14.39
CA GLU A 80 -16.26 5.67 14.00
C GLU A 80 -16.39 4.33 14.73
N TYR A 81 -15.29 3.58 14.84
CA TYR A 81 -15.29 2.24 15.44
C TYR A 81 -14.75 2.18 16.88
N ASN A 82 -14.24 3.29 17.41
CA ASN A 82 -13.73 3.40 18.79
C ASN A 82 -12.72 2.30 19.14
N LEU A 83 -11.80 2.00 18.21
CA LEU A 83 -10.72 1.04 18.42
C LEU A 83 -9.51 1.71 19.09
N ARG A 84 -8.86 1.01 20.02
CA ARG A 84 -7.51 1.39 20.46
C ARG A 84 -6.52 0.96 19.40
N VAL A 85 -6.09 1.93 18.59
CA VAL A 85 -5.20 1.70 17.46
C VAL A 85 -3.74 1.93 17.87
N MET A 86 -2.88 0.98 17.52
CA MET A 86 -1.43 1.21 17.39
C MET A 86 -1.13 1.52 15.92
N ALA A 87 -0.65 2.72 15.64
CA ALA A 87 -0.19 3.16 14.34
C ALA A 87 1.29 2.75 14.16
N TYR A 88 1.56 1.90 13.19
CA TYR A 88 2.91 1.42 12.86
C TYR A 88 3.45 2.15 11.64
N THR A 89 4.49 2.95 11.84
CA THR A 89 5.23 3.64 10.78
C THR A 89 6.56 2.95 10.51
N PHE A 90 6.77 2.56 9.25
CA PHE A 90 8.06 2.08 8.78
C PHE A 90 8.83 3.24 8.11
N ASP A 91 9.79 3.81 8.83
CA ASP A 91 10.65 4.86 8.29
C ASP A 91 11.77 4.25 7.45
N ASN A 92 11.49 4.14 6.15
CA ASN A 92 12.43 3.62 5.16
C ASN A 92 13.55 4.62 4.79
N GLY A 93 13.58 5.81 5.42
CA GLY A 93 14.52 6.90 5.12
C GLY A 93 14.05 7.88 4.07
N PHE A 94 12.86 7.69 3.49
CA PHE A 94 12.31 8.49 2.39
C PHE A 94 10.87 8.95 2.65
N ILE A 95 10.45 9.01 3.91
CA ILE A 95 9.18 9.65 4.27
C ILE A 95 9.37 11.18 4.17
N SER A 96 8.45 11.85 3.49
CA SER A 96 8.37 13.33 3.43
C SER A 96 8.35 13.93 4.84
N GLU A 97 9.01 15.07 5.04
CA GLU A 97 8.98 15.76 6.34
C GLU A 97 7.55 16.18 6.72
N GLN A 98 6.74 16.59 5.74
CA GLN A 98 5.34 16.89 5.99
C GLN A 98 4.55 15.63 6.38
N ALA A 99 4.85 14.48 5.78
CA ALA A 99 4.23 13.22 6.17
C ALA A 99 4.64 12.77 7.59
N LYS A 100 5.89 13.02 8.02
CA LYS A 100 6.31 12.81 9.42
C LYS A 100 5.58 13.74 10.39
N ALA A 101 5.42 15.02 10.03
CA ALA A 101 4.64 15.97 10.81
C ALA A 101 3.17 15.54 10.92
N ASN A 102 2.59 15.06 9.81
CA ASN A 102 1.25 14.47 9.82
C ASN A 102 1.18 13.25 10.74
N ILE A 103 2.19 12.36 10.74
CA ILE A 103 2.19 11.19 11.61
C ILE A 103 2.00 11.60 13.07
N SER A 104 2.83 12.51 13.58
CA SER A 104 2.72 13.00 14.97
C SER A 104 1.38 13.68 15.22
N THR A 105 1.02 14.63 14.36
CA THR A 105 -0.20 15.44 14.52
C THR A 105 -1.46 14.58 14.57
N MET A 106 -1.55 13.61 13.65
CA MET A 106 -2.73 12.79 13.49
C MET A 106 -2.83 11.72 14.57
N THR A 107 -1.73 11.13 15.02
CA THR A 107 -1.78 10.18 16.14
C THR A 107 -2.20 10.87 17.44
N ASP A 108 -1.73 12.09 17.70
CA ASP A 108 -2.13 12.86 18.88
C ASP A 108 -3.61 13.26 18.82
N ARG A 109 -4.06 13.77 17.68
CA ARG A 109 -5.46 14.22 17.51
C ARG A 109 -6.47 13.08 17.50
N LEU A 110 -6.08 11.90 17.03
CA LEU A 110 -6.95 10.73 16.95
C LEU A 110 -6.78 9.77 18.14
N GLY A 111 -5.92 10.10 19.11
CA GLY A 111 -5.70 9.30 20.31
C GLY A 111 -5.09 7.92 20.03
N ALA A 112 -4.27 7.80 18.99
CA ALA A 112 -3.62 6.56 18.60
C ALA A 112 -2.19 6.47 19.15
N THR A 113 -1.77 5.28 19.58
CA THR A 113 -0.36 5.06 19.96
C THR A 113 0.48 4.94 18.70
N SER A 114 1.59 5.67 18.62
CA SER A 114 2.50 5.61 17.47
C SER A 114 3.75 4.79 17.78
N ILE A 115 4.10 3.86 16.88
CA ILE A 115 5.41 3.20 16.87
C ILE A 115 6.10 3.50 15.53
N LEU A 116 7.31 4.04 15.61
CA LEU A 116 8.15 4.29 14.45
C LEU A 116 9.30 3.28 14.45
N PHE A 117 9.37 2.50 13.38
CA PHE A 117 10.44 1.53 13.16
C PHE A 117 11.32 2.01 12.00
N ARG A 118 12.58 2.32 12.32
CA ARG A 118 13.55 2.89 11.37
C ARG A 118 14.76 1.97 11.22
N PRO A 119 14.89 1.23 10.11
CA PRO A 119 16.13 0.53 9.79
C PRO A 119 17.29 1.50 9.55
N SER A 120 18.51 0.97 9.60
CA SER A 120 19.71 1.71 9.20
C SER A 120 19.58 2.21 7.76
N PHE A 121 19.71 3.52 7.55
CA PHE A 121 19.61 4.10 6.21
C PHE A 121 20.64 3.52 5.22
N PRO A 122 21.92 3.29 5.59
CA PRO A 122 22.85 2.54 4.74
C PRO A 122 22.31 1.20 4.22
N LEU A 123 21.60 0.43 5.06
CA LEU A 123 20.99 -0.84 4.64
C LEU A 123 19.83 -0.60 3.66
N MET A 124 18.96 0.36 3.96
CA MET A 124 17.84 0.73 3.07
C MET A 124 18.33 1.27 1.73
N ARG A 125 19.37 2.11 1.73
CA ARG A 125 20.03 2.63 0.54
C ARG A 125 20.53 1.52 -0.37
N ARG A 126 21.30 0.55 0.17
CA ARG A 126 21.76 -0.62 -0.60
C ARG A 126 20.59 -1.44 -1.14
N THR A 127 19.59 -1.68 -0.29
CA THR A 127 18.41 -2.49 -0.62
C THR A 127 17.60 -1.90 -1.76
N PHE A 128 17.22 -0.62 -1.66
CA PHE A 128 16.46 0.07 -2.70
C PHE A 128 17.31 0.35 -3.93
N GLY A 129 18.62 0.62 -3.78
CA GLY A 129 19.54 0.74 -4.91
C GLY A 129 19.60 -0.53 -5.76
N LEU A 130 19.66 -1.70 -5.13
CA LEU A 130 19.62 -2.99 -5.82
C LEU A 130 18.26 -3.25 -6.48
N ALA A 131 17.15 -2.96 -5.80
CA ALA A 131 15.81 -3.10 -6.38
C ALA A 131 15.59 -2.14 -7.57
N ALA A 132 16.18 -0.95 -7.49
CA ALA A 132 16.16 0.07 -8.53
C ALA A 132 17.02 -0.31 -9.73
N GLY A 133 18.14 -1.03 -9.53
CA GLY A 133 19.07 -1.40 -10.61
C GLY A 133 18.85 -2.79 -11.23
N LYS A 134 18.26 -3.74 -10.50
CA LYS A 134 18.12 -5.14 -10.92
C LYS A 134 16.65 -5.59 -10.99
N MET A 135 16.38 -6.58 -11.85
CA MET A 135 15.10 -7.28 -11.88
C MET A 135 15.10 -8.40 -10.83
N LEU A 136 14.76 -8.05 -9.58
CA LEU A 136 14.75 -9.00 -8.45
C LEU A 136 13.51 -9.89 -8.43
N TYR A 137 12.41 -9.43 -9.03
CA TYR A 137 11.10 -10.04 -8.94
C TYR A 137 10.60 -10.49 -10.31
N SER A 138 9.71 -11.48 -10.30
CA SER A 138 9.01 -11.88 -11.53
C SER A 138 8.21 -10.71 -12.10
N PRO A 139 8.04 -10.62 -13.43
CA PRO A 139 7.19 -9.60 -14.04
C PRO A 139 5.79 -9.56 -13.42
N LYS A 140 5.20 -10.73 -13.12
CA LYS A 140 3.88 -10.85 -12.49
C LYS A 140 3.79 -10.15 -11.13
N THR A 141 4.87 -10.17 -10.34
CA THR A 141 4.95 -9.47 -9.06
C THR A 141 4.93 -7.95 -9.27
N LEU A 142 5.43 -7.49 -10.42
CA LEU A 142 5.59 -6.08 -10.77
C LEU A 142 4.39 -5.49 -11.53
N ASP A 143 3.42 -6.30 -11.96
CA ASP A 143 2.18 -5.83 -12.60
C ASP A 143 1.41 -4.76 -11.79
N ARG A 144 1.63 -4.71 -10.47
CA ARG A 144 0.87 -3.87 -9.52
C ARG A 144 1.72 -2.90 -8.71
N ALA A 145 3.04 -2.95 -8.86
CA ALA A 145 3.96 -2.09 -8.13
C ALA A 145 5.35 -2.10 -8.77
N SER A 146 6.10 -1.02 -8.58
CA SER A 146 7.51 -0.98 -8.95
C SER A 146 8.35 -1.96 -8.11
N SER A 147 9.60 -2.21 -8.55
CA SER A 147 10.55 -3.05 -7.81
C SER A 147 10.86 -2.47 -6.42
N ILE A 148 11.06 -1.15 -6.33
CA ILE A 148 11.29 -0.44 -5.06
C ILE A 148 10.06 -0.57 -4.14
N CYS A 149 8.85 -0.31 -4.67
CA CYS A 149 7.64 -0.38 -3.85
C CYS A 149 7.34 -1.81 -3.40
N THR A 150 7.56 -2.82 -4.26
CA THR A 150 7.48 -4.25 -3.91
C THR A 150 8.43 -4.61 -2.76
N THR A 151 9.66 -4.10 -2.81
CA THR A 151 10.66 -4.28 -1.75
C THR A 151 10.17 -3.70 -0.43
N CYS A 152 9.76 -2.43 -0.45
CA CYS A 152 9.32 -1.70 0.74
C CYS A 152 8.07 -2.34 1.36
N ILE A 153 7.03 -2.60 0.57
CA ILE A 153 5.77 -3.15 1.10
C ILE A 153 5.93 -4.58 1.61
N GLY A 154 6.84 -5.37 1.03
CA GLY A 154 7.15 -6.71 1.53
C GLY A 154 7.74 -6.69 2.94
N ILE A 155 8.69 -5.77 3.19
CA ILE A 155 9.25 -5.54 4.53
C ILE A 155 8.17 -5.03 5.49
N VAL A 156 7.40 -4.03 5.09
CA VAL A 156 6.32 -3.45 5.91
C VAL A 156 5.32 -4.53 6.33
N LYS A 157 4.82 -5.35 5.40
CA LYS A 157 3.86 -6.42 5.69
C LYS A 157 4.40 -7.43 6.69
N ALA A 158 5.65 -7.85 6.53
CA ALA A 158 6.27 -8.81 7.44
C ALA A 158 6.46 -8.20 8.84
N MET A 159 6.98 -6.97 8.93
CA MET A 159 7.19 -6.28 10.20
C MET A 159 5.90 -5.99 10.95
N ILE A 160 4.82 -5.64 10.25
CA ILE A 160 3.50 -5.46 10.85
C ILE A 160 2.98 -6.77 11.43
N LEU A 161 3.10 -7.88 10.70
CA LEU A 161 2.69 -9.19 11.23
C LEU A 161 3.52 -9.60 12.44
N LYS A 162 4.84 -9.43 12.41
CA LYS A 162 5.72 -9.66 13.57
C LYS A 162 5.27 -8.85 14.79
N THR A 163 5.00 -7.56 14.58
CA THR A 163 4.55 -6.65 15.66
C THR A 163 3.19 -7.07 16.20
N ALA A 164 2.23 -7.38 15.34
CA ALA A 164 0.91 -7.86 15.76
C ALA A 164 1.00 -9.15 16.59
N LEU A 165 1.84 -10.10 16.17
CA LEU A 165 2.05 -11.36 16.90
C LEU A 165 2.74 -11.13 18.25
N ALA A 166 3.74 -10.25 18.30
CA ALA A 166 4.48 -9.91 19.51
C ALA A 166 3.60 -9.22 20.57
N TYR A 167 2.73 -8.29 20.15
CA TYR A 167 1.81 -7.55 21.02
C TYR A 167 0.46 -8.27 21.23
N GLY A 168 0.20 -9.38 20.53
CA GLY A 168 -1.07 -10.09 20.58
C GLY A 168 -2.25 -9.29 20.02
N ILE A 169 -2.01 -8.45 19.01
CA ILE A 169 -3.02 -7.55 18.43
C ILE A 169 -3.89 -8.34 17.44
N PRO A 170 -5.22 -8.36 17.60
CA PRO A 170 -6.10 -9.26 16.84
C PRO A 170 -6.45 -8.77 15.43
N LEU A 171 -6.29 -7.49 15.12
CA LEU A 171 -6.61 -6.89 13.82
C LEU A 171 -5.38 -6.18 13.25
N VAL A 172 -5.15 -6.35 11.94
CA VAL A 172 -4.16 -5.57 11.20
C VAL A 172 -4.85 -4.84 10.06
N ALA A 173 -4.75 -3.52 10.03
CA ALA A 173 -5.36 -2.67 9.03
C ALA A 173 -4.35 -2.09 8.03
N TYR A 174 -4.79 -1.92 6.78
CA TYR A 174 -4.08 -1.14 5.77
C TYR A 174 -5.04 -0.15 5.11
N GLY A 175 -4.59 1.08 4.91
CA GLY A 175 -5.34 2.10 4.15
C GLY A 175 -5.16 1.96 2.65
N TRP A 176 -5.56 0.82 2.09
CA TRP A 176 -5.48 0.55 0.65
C TRP A 176 -6.75 1.00 -0.07
N SER A 177 -6.61 1.75 -1.15
CA SER A 177 -7.73 2.21 -1.96
C SER A 177 -8.52 1.03 -2.57
N PRO A 178 -9.78 1.22 -3.02
CA PRO A 178 -10.57 0.16 -3.66
C PRO A 178 -9.88 -0.54 -4.85
N GLY A 179 -8.97 0.14 -5.54
CA GLY A 179 -8.21 -0.42 -6.66
C GLY A 179 -7.06 -1.35 -6.25
N GLN A 180 -6.59 -1.28 -5.01
CA GLN A 180 -5.43 -2.03 -4.51
C GLN A 180 -5.80 -3.38 -3.91
N ALA A 181 -6.98 -3.48 -3.29
CA ALA A 181 -7.46 -4.67 -2.60
C ALA A 181 -8.80 -5.14 -3.20
N PRO A 182 -8.89 -6.38 -3.73
CA PRO A 182 -10.19 -6.96 -4.07
C PRO A 182 -11.08 -7.05 -2.83
N ILE A 183 -12.38 -6.74 -2.97
CA ILE A 183 -13.35 -6.78 -1.86
C ILE A 183 -13.41 -8.16 -1.18
N ALA A 184 -13.25 -9.23 -1.95
CA ALA A 184 -13.21 -10.61 -1.45
C ALA A 184 -12.06 -10.87 -0.47
N SER A 185 -11.00 -10.06 -0.51
CA SER A 185 -9.85 -10.12 0.40
C SER A 185 -9.85 -8.99 1.43
N ALA A 186 -10.88 -8.15 1.48
CA ALA A 186 -10.92 -6.98 2.35
C ALA A 186 -10.99 -7.33 3.83
N VAL A 187 -11.52 -8.52 4.18
CA VAL A 187 -11.49 -9.08 5.54
C VAL A 187 -11.02 -10.53 5.43
N MET A 188 -9.80 -10.81 5.87
CA MET A 188 -9.17 -12.11 5.67
C MET A 188 -8.36 -12.55 6.89
N GLN A 189 -8.68 -13.72 7.43
CA GLN A 189 -7.86 -14.36 8.45
C GLN A 189 -6.47 -14.67 7.87
N THR A 190 -5.42 -14.16 8.52
CA THR A 190 -4.06 -14.47 8.08
C THR A 190 -3.71 -15.93 8.44
N ASN A 191 -2.94 -16.57 7.56
CA ASN A 191 -2.61 -17.99 7.65
C ASN A 191 -1.08 -18.19 7.59
N PRO A 192 -0.45 -18.82 8.61
CA PRO A 192 1.01 -18.99 8.66
C PRO A 192 1.56 -19.79 7.47
N ARG A 193 0.82 -20.78 6.96
CA ARG A 193 1.27 -21.59 5.81
C ARG A 193 1.29 -20.75 4.53
N LEU A 194 0.27 -19.94 4.29
CA LEU A 194 0.24 -19.03 3.16
C LEU A 194 1.33 -17.95 3.28
N GLN A 195 1.54 -17.40 4.49
CA GLN A 195 2.59 -16.40 4.73
C GLN A 195 4.01 -16.96 4.56
N ARG A 196 4.23 -18.25 4.85
CA ARG A 196 5.49 -18.93 4.53
C ARG A 196 5.78 -18.95 3.03
N ILE A 197 4.76 -19.13 2.19
CA ILE A 197 4.90 -19.18 0.73
C ILE A 197 5.01 -17.76 0.15
N SER A 198 4.09 -16.87 0.52
CA SER A 198 4.01 -15.53 -0.07
C SER A 198 5.25 -14.69 0.24
N GLN A 199 5.77 -14.74 1.47
CA GLN A 199 6.92 -13.93 1.83
C GLN A 199 8.17 -14.30 1.05
N ARG A 200 8.36 -15.59 0.67
CA ARG A 200 9.53 -16.06 -0.08
C ARG A 200 9.69 -15.35 -1.41
N THR A 201 8.57 -14.98 -2.04
CA THR A 201 8.56 -14.27 -3.33
C THR A 201 9.25 -12.91 -3.26
N VAL A 202 9.31 -12.29 -2.07
CA VAL A 202 9.98 -11.01 -1.84
C VAL A 202 11.26 -11.18 -1.03
N ARG A 203 11.21 -11.95 0.05
CA ARG A 203 12.31 -12.19 0.99
C ARG A 203 13.51 -12.85 0.32
N ASP A 204 13.31 -13.97 -0.39
CA ASP A 204 14.44 -14.79 -0.84
C ASP A 204 15.30 -14.04 -1.88
N PRO A 205 14.71 -13.40 -2.92
CA PRO A 205 15.50 -12.57 -3.84
C PRO A 205 16.21 -11.40 -3.15
N LEU A 206 15.59 -10.78 -2.14
CA LEU A 206 16.19 -9.67 -1.40
C LEU A 206 17.35 -10.10 -0.52
N VAL A 207 17.17 -11.16 0.27
CA VAL A 207 18.22 -11.71 1.13
C VAL A 207 19.38 -12.24 0.29
N GLN A 208 19.09 -12.86 -0.87
CA GLN A 208 20.12 -13.28 -1.81
C GLN A 208 20.90 -12.10 -2.41
N ALA A 209 20.22 -10.99 -2.72
CA ALA A 209 20.85 -9.83 -3.34
C ALA A 209 21.59 -8.91 -2.36
N VAL A 210 21.07 -8.75 -1.14
CA VAL A 210 21.56 -7.78 -0.14
C VAL A 210 22.35 -8.46 0.98
N GLY A 211 21.96 -9.68 1.36
CA GLY A 211 22.54 -10.45 2.46
C GLY A 211 21.58 -10.66 3.64
N ASN A 212 22.04 -11.43 4.62
CA ASN A 212 21.27 -11.83 5.81
C ASN A 212 20.96 -10.68 6.79
N GLU A 213 21.53 -9.49 6.59
CA GLU A 213 21.16 -8.29 7.34
C GLU A 213 19.65 -7.96 7.20
N LEU A 214 19.00 -8.41 6.13
CA LEU A 214 17.56 -8.23 5.93
C LEU A 214 16.68 -9.26 6.64
N SER A 215 17.24 -10.39 7.07
CA SER A 215 16.46 -11.48 7.68
C SER A 215 15.61 -11.06 8.89
N PRO A 216 16.06 -10.15 9.78
CA PRO A 216 15.24 -9.68 10.91
C PRO A 216 13.95 -8.97 10.50
N PHE A 217 13.86 -8.42 9.28
CA PHE A 217 12.68 -7.72 8.80
C PHE A 217 11.60 -8.64 8.20
N PHE A 218 11.87 -9.95 8.15
CA PHE A 218 10.94 -10.97 7.69
C PHE A 218 10.53 -11.93 8.81
N LEU A 219 9.47 -12.70 8.58
CA LEU A 219 8.99 -13.66 9.56
C LEU A 219 9.99 -14.82 9.70
N SER A 220 10.38 -15.14 10.92
CA SER A 220 11.22 -16.30 11.24
C SER A 220 10.41 -17.60 11.20
N ASP A 221 11.10 -18.74 11.20
CA ASP A 221 10.42 -20.03 11.30
C ASP A 221 9.66 -20.18 12.63
N ASP A 222 10.17 -19.60 13.72
CA ASP A 222 9.50 -19.58 15.03
C ASP A 222 8.19 -18.78 14.98
N GLU A 223 8.19 -17.60 14.36
CA GLU A 223 6.99 -16.79 14.19
C GLU A 223 5.97 -17.48 13.27
N LEU A 224 6.45 -18.16 12.23
CA LEU A 224 5.61 -18.97 11.33
C LEU A 224 5.11 -20.28 11.97
N ALA A 225 5.65 -20.68 13.11
CA ALA A 225 5.21 -21.82 13.90
C ALA A 225 4.16 -21.42 14.96
N ILE A 226 3.92 -20.12 15.18
CA ILE A 226 2.85 -19.65 16.08
C ILE A 226 1.49 -20.14 15.57
N ASP A 227 0.70 -20.68 16.48
CA ASP A 227 -0.64 -21.19 16.21
C ASP A 227 -1.55 -20.16 15.52
N GLN A 228 -2.27 -20.57 14.48
CA GLN A 228 -3.09 -19.69 13.65
C GLN A 228 -4.15 -18.90 14.45
N SER A 229 -4.62 -19.42 15.60
CA SER A 229 -5.58 -18.70 16.45
C SER A 229 -5.04 -17.37 17.00
N ARG A 230 -3.71 -17.23 17.10
CA ARG A 230 -3.03 -16.01 17.53
C ARG A 230 -2.75 -15.04 16.39
N TRP A 231 -2.97 -15.44 15.15
CA TRP A 231 -2.70 -14.59 13.99
C TRP A 231 -3.81 -13.57 13.80
N PRO A 232 -3.47 -12.32 13.43
CA PRO A 232 -4.45 -11.27 13.26
C PRO A 232 -5.35 -11.50 12.04
N VAL A 233 -6.52 -10.88 12.05
CA VAL A 233 -7.33 -10.73 10.83
C VAL A 233 -6.86 -9.47 10.10
N ASN A 234 -6.52 -9.62 8.82
CA ASN A 234 -6.24 -8.47 7.96
C ASN A 234 -7.55 -7.81 7.53
N ILE A 235 -7.60 -6.48 7.64
CA ILE A 235 -8.74 -5.66 7.25
C ILE A 235 -8.31 -4.52 6.32
N HIS A 236 -9.12 -4.25 5.30
CA HIS A 236 -8.95 -3.18 4.32
C HIS A 236 -10.25 -2.37 4.26
N PRO A 237 -10.50 -1.46 5.21
CA PRO A 237 -11.81 -0.81 5.36
C PRO A 237 -12.24 -0.04 4.11
N LEU A 238 -11.28 0.60 3.43
CA LEU A 238 -11.55 1.40 2.24
C LEU A 238 -12.03 0.59 1.02
N ALA A 239 -11.95 -0.74 1.04
CA ALA A 239 -12.39 -1.57 -0.08
C ALA A 239 -13.91 -1.71 -0.19
N PHE A 240 -14.66 -1.37 0.86
CA PHE A 240 -16.13 -1.49 0.91
C PHE A 240 -16.83 -0.26 1.50
N THR A 241 -16.09 0.77 1.90
CA THR A 241 -16.64 2.10 2.22
C THR A 241 -16.69 2.96 0.96
N ASP A 242 -17.58 3.95 0.95
CA ASP A 242 -17.59 4.95 -0.11
C ASP A 242 -16.25 5.70 -0.14
N TYR A 243 -15.59 5.66 -1.30
CA TYR A 243 -14.29 6.26 -1.52
C TYR A 243 -14.43 7.45 -2.44
N ASP A 244 -14.20 8.63 -1.88
CA ASP A 244 -14.16 9.92 -2.57
C ASP A 244 -12.92 10.66 -2.07
N GLU A 245 -11.97 10.92 -2.99
CA GLU A 245 -10.69 11.51 -2.63
C GLU A 245 -10.83 12.92 -2.05
N ASP A 246 -11.73 13.73 -2.58
CA ASP A 246 -11.92 15.12 -2.17
C ASP A 246 -12.59 15.21 -0.79
N GLU A 247 -13.62 14.40 -0.55
CA GLU A 247 -14.25 14.34 0.76
C GLU A 247 -13.32 13.74 1.82
N ILE A 248 -12.48 12.77 1.45
CA ILE A 248 -11.42 12.25 2.34
C ILE A 248 -10.46 13.39 2.72
N LEU A 249 -9.93 14.12 1.72
CA LEU A 249 -9.00 15.22 1.95
C LEU A 249 -9.60 16.31 2.83
N LYS A 250 -10.85 16.69 2.58
CA LYS A 250 -11.60 17.66 3.37
C LYS A 250 -11.72 17.24 4.84
N LYS A 251 -12.09 15.98 5.11
CA LYS A 251 -12.23 15.46 6.48
C LYS A 251 -10.89 15.47 7.24
N ILE A 252 -9.81 14.94 6.64
CA ILE A 252 -8.51 14.87 7.33
C ILE A 252 -7.87 16.27 7.50
N LYS A 253 -8.05 17.18 6.52
CA LYS A 253 -7.59 18.58 6.63
C LYS A 253 -8.30 19.34 7.75
N ALA A 254 -9.60 19.11 7.93
CA ALA A 254 -10.38 19.74 9.00
C ALA A 254 -9.81 19.41 10.40
N ILE A 255 -9.13 18.27 10.53
CA ILE A 255 -8.44 17.86 11.76
C ILE A 255 -6.92 18.00 11.66
N GLY A 256 -6.39 18.84 10.78
CA GLY A 256 -5.00 19.30 10.82
C GLY A 256 -4.00 18.51 9.97
N TRP A 257 -4.47 17.56 9.15
CA TRP A 257 -3.60 16.95 8.14
C TRP A 257 -3.26 17.95 7.04
N VAL A 258 -2.00 17.98 6.61
CA VAL A 258 -1.52 18.88 5.55
C VAL A 258 -0.99 18.04 4.38
N LYS A 259 -1.36 18.39 3.15
CA LYS A 259 -0.90 17.67 1.96
C LYS A 259 0.60 17.94 1.75
N PRO A 260 1.45 16.90 1.66
CA PRO A 260 2.84 17.09 1.24
C PRO A 260 2.91 17.63 -0.19
N GLU A 261 3.83 18.57 -0.41
CA GLU A 261 4.08 19.18 -1.73
C GLU A 261 5.32 18.57 -2.41
N ASP A 262 6.09 17.76 -1.68
CA ASP A 262 7.34 17.13 -2.09
C ASP A 262 7.17 15.66 -2.52
N THR A 263 5.92 15.20 -2.73
CA THR A 263 5.60 13.84 -3.15
C THR A 263 4.97 13.81 -4.54
N ASP A 264 5.14 12.70 -5.27
CA ASP A 264 4.55 12.57 -6.61
C ASP A 264 3.01 12.51 -6.56
N PRO A 265 2.30 12.73 -7.68
CA PRO A 265 0.84 12.79 -7.70
C PRO A 265 0.11 11.53 -7.19
N ASN A 266 0.77 10.37 -7.25
CA ASN A 266 0.20 9.08 -6.83
C ASN A 266 0.64 8.65 -5.42
N SER A 267 1.39 9.51 -4.71
CA SER A 267 1.76 9.30 -3.31
C SER A 267 1.53 10.57 -2.48
N THR A 268 1.23 10.38 -1.20
CA THR A 268 1.09 11.48 -0.23
C THR A 268 1.98 11.27 0.99
N ASN A 269 3.08 10.51 0.83
CA ASN A 269 3.99 10.18 1.93
C ASN A 269 5.45 9.95 1.55
N CYS A 270 5.76 9.46 0.35
CA CYS A 270 7.04 8.81 0.04
C CYS A 270 7.79 9.53 -1.07
N LEU A 271 9.04 9.90 -0.79
CA LEU A 271 9.95 10.58 -1.72
C LEU A 271 10.58 9.64 -2.74
N LEU A 272 10.54 8.31 -2.53
CA LEU A 272 11.05 7.34 -3.52
C LEU A 272 10.13 7.14 -4.71
N ASN A 273 8.85 7.49 -4.57
CA ASN A 273 7.83 6.97 -5.47
C ASN A 273 7.96 7.55 -6.89
N ALA A 274 8.36 8.80 -7.05
CA ALA A 274 8.69 9.40 -8.35
C ALA A 274 9.76 8.59 -9.11
N LEU A 275 10.91 8.33 -8.47
CA LEU A 275 11.97 7.50 -9.06
C LEU A 275 11.48 6.09 -9.37
N ALA A 276 10.68 5.51 -8.47
CA ALA A 276 10.16 4.17 -8.63
C ALA A 276 9.21 4.04 -9.82
N ASN A 277 8.36 5.06 -10.06
CA ASN A 277 7.46 5.16 -11.20
C ASN A 277 8.25 5.34 -12.50
N TYR A 278 9.21 6.28 -12.51
CA TYR A 278 10.09 6.54 -13.64
C TYR A 278 10.81 5.26 -14.10
N LEU A 279 11.50 4.58 -13.19
CA LEU A 279 12.23 3.34 -13.51
C LEU A 279 11.29 2.21 -13.95
N HIS A 280 10.08 2.14 -13.40
CA HIS A 280 9.11 1.13 -13.80
C HIS A 280 8.60 1.37 -15.23
N ARG A 281 8.26 2.63 -15.58
CA ARG A 281 7.86 2.99 -16.94
C ARG A 281 8.95 2.74 -17.96
N GLN A 282 10.20 3.08 -17.66
CA GLN A 282 11.33 2.80 -18.55
C GLN A 282 11.51 1.30 -18.81
N ARG A 283 11.18 0.44 -17.84
CA ARG A 283 11.34 -1.01 -17.95
C ARG A 283 10.19 -1.72 -18.63
N PHE A 284 8.96 -1.30 -18.34
CA PHE A 284 7.75 -2.05 -18.71
C PHE A 284 6.81 -1.28 -19.62
N SER A 285 7.10 -0.01 -19.90
CA SER A 285 6.30 0.85 -20.76
C SER A 285 4.85 1.02 -20.26
N PHE A 286 4.60 0.93 -18.96
CA PHE A 286 3.32 1.31 -18.34
C PHE A 286 3.56 1.88 -16.94
N HIS A 287 2.61 2.64 -16.40
CA HIS A 287 2.70 3.22 -15.05
C HIS A 287 2.34 2.17 -13.98
N PRO A 288 3.10 2.02 -12.88
CA PRO A 288 2.87 0.93 -11.91
C PRO A 288 1.51 0.99 -11.20
N TYR A 289 0.90 2.18 -11.12
CA TYR A 289 -0.46 2.37 -10.57
C TYR A 289 -1.58 2.10 -11.58
N ALA A 290 -1.28 1.77 -12.85
CA ALA A 290 -2.30 1.59 -13.89
C ALA A 290 -3.38 0.57 -13.49
N TRP A 291 -2.99 -0.52 -12.82
CA TRP A 291 -3.94 -1.51 -12.32
C TRP A 291 -4.89 -0.94 -11.26
N GLU A 292 -4.34 -0.22 -10.28
CA GLU A 292 -5.09 0.40 -9.19
C GLU A 292 -6.05 1.45 -9.72
N ILE A 293 -5.54 2.42 -10.49
CA ILE A 293 -6.35 3.51 -11.05
C ILE A 293 -7.44 2.95 -11.95
N ALA A 294 -7.14 1.94 -12.77
CA ALA A 294 -8.16 1.27 -13.57
C ALA A 294 -9.24 0.58 -12.70
N GLY A 295 -8.88 0.12 -11.49
CA GLY A 295 -9.83 -0.39 -10.50
C GLY A 295 -10.76 0.70 -9.96
N ILE A 296 -10.22 1.85 -9.60
CA ILE A 296 -10.98 3.01 -9.08
C ILE A 296 -11.92 3.58 -10.16
N VAL A 297 -11.44 3.68 -11.40
CA VAL A 297 -12.28 4.07 -12.55
C VAL A 297 -13.39 3.06 -12.79
N ARG A 298 -13.10 1.74 -12.70
CA ARG A 298 -14.13 0.70 -12.84
C ARG A 298 -15.19 0.77 -11.73
N SER A 299 -14.81 1.16 -10.51
CA SER A 299 -15.77 1.28 -9.40
C SER A 299 -16.65 2.53 -9.48
N GLY A 300 -16.37 3.45 -10.40
CA GLY A 300 -17.06 4.73 -10.51
C GLY A 300 -16.61 5.77 -9.47
N SER A 301 -15.50 5.51 -8.76
CA SER A 301 -14.95 6.42 -7.74
C SER A 301 -13.99 7.46 -8.31
N MET A 302 -13.71 7.40 -9.61
CA MET A 302 -12.85 8.33 -10.33
C MET A 302 -13.26 8.39 -11.79
N ASP A 303 -13.30 9.59 -12.35
CA ASP A 303 -13.55 9.78 -13.77
C ASP A 303 -12.38 9.22 -14.60
N ARG A 304 -12.69 8.63 -15.76
CA ARG A 304 -11.67 8.04 -16.63
C ARG A 304 -10.62 9.07 -17.07
N GLU A 305 -11.02 10.31 -17.33
CA GLU A 305 -10.12 11.39 -17.73
C GLU A 305 -9.10 11.72 -16.62
N GLU A 306 -9.57 11.84 -15.39
CA GLU A 306 -8.70 12.00 -14.21
C GLU A 306 -7.76 10.80 -14.07
N GLY A 307 -8.29 9.58 -14.22
CA GLY A 307 -7.48 8.37 -14.16
C GLY A 307 -6.38 8.32 -15.23
N LEU A 308 -6.69 8.76 -16.46
CA LEU A 308 -5.70 8.88 -17.54
C LEU A 308 -4.64 9.92 -17.20
N HIS A 309 -5.03 11.06 -16.65
CA HIS A 309 -4.07 12.08 -16.21
C HIS A 309 -3.08 11.49 -15.20
N LYS A 310 -3.55 10.75 -14.19
CA LYS A 310 -2.70 10.13 -13.15
C LYS A 310 -1.70 9.10 -13.67
N VAL A 311 -2.03 8.35 -14.72
CA VAL A 311 -1.16 7.28 -15.27
C VAL A 311 -0.32 7.73 -16.47
N CYS A 312 -0.69 8.83 -17.12
CA CYS A 312 0.01 9.37 -18.29
C CYS A 312 0.97 10.51 -17.95
N GLN A 313 0.73 11.25 -16.86
CA GLN A 313 1.58 12.36 -16.44
C GLN A 313 3.03 11.91 -16.29
N ASP A 314 3.97 12.70 -16.79
CA ASP A 314 5.40 12.45 -16.62
C ASP A 314 5.82 12.69 -15.17
N GLU A 315 6.78 11.91 -14.69
CA GLU A 315 7.30 12.08 -13.34
C GLU A 315 8.07 13.40 -13.19
N ASP A 316 7.95 14.05 -12.03
CA ASP A 316 8.75 15.23 -11.71
C ASP A 316 10.23 14.84 -11.61
N MET A 317 11.03 15.25 -12.60
CA MET A 317 12.45 14.90 -12.67
C MET A 317 13.27 15.47 -11.51
N THR A 318 12.80 16.51 -10.82
CA THR A 318 13.43 17.01 -9.59
C THR A 318 13.31 15.98 -8.47
N MET A 319 12.12 15.40 -8.29
CA MET A 319 11.87 14.35 -7.30
C MET A 319 12.58 13.04 -7.67
N VAL A 320 12.59 12.68 -8.96
CA VAL A 320 13.33 11.51 -9.48
C VAL A 320 14.81 11.63 -9.13
N ARG A 321 15.44 12.78 -9.45
CA ARG A 321 16.87 13.03 -9.20
C ARG A 321 17.19 13.04 -7.71
N TYR A 322 16.36 13.68 -6.88
CA TYR A 322 16.53 13.67 -5.42
C TYR A 322 16.63 12.24 -4.86
N ALA A 323 15.67 11.38 -5.21
CA ALA A 323 15.67 10.00 -4.75
C ALA A 323 16.86 9.20 -5.33
N ALA A 324 17.24 9.47 -6.58
CA ALA A 324 18.35 8.81 -7.24
C ALA A 324 19.69 9.16 -6.58
N ASP A 325 19.94 10.43 -6.28
CA ASP A 325 21.14 10.92 -5.60
C ASP A 325 21.28 10.29 -4.20
N MET A 326 20.18 10.24 -3.46
CA MET A 326 20.11 9.61 -2.15
C MET A 326 20.42 8.11 -2.20
N LEU A 327 20.07 7.43 -3.31
CA LEU A 327 20.41 6.04 -3.54
C LEU A 327 21.81 5.84 -4.15
N GLY A 328 22.39 6.86 -4.79
CA GLY A 328 23.61 6.76 -5.59
C GLY A 328 23.36 6.04 -6.92
N ILE A 329 22.27 6.38 -7.60
CA ILE A 329 21.88 5.85 -8.91
C ILE A 329 22.00 6.97 -9.93
N ASP A 330 22.62 6.69 -11.06
CA ASP A 330 22.67 7.62 -12.17
C ASP A 330 21.37 7.57 -12.99
N ILE A 331 20.75 8.72 -13.21
CA ILE A 331 19.58 8.90 -14.07
C ILE A 331 20.00 9.74 -15.29
N PRO A 332 19.65 9.35 -16.53
CA PRO A 332 19.96 10.14 -17.71
C PRO A 332 19.46 11.58 -17.58
N GLY A 333 20.28 12.52 -18.07
CA GLY A 333 20.10 13.98 -17.94
C GLY A 333 18.83 14.51 -18.56
#